data_AF-A0A1L7GLT1-F1
#
_entry.id   AF-A0A1L7GLT1-F1
#
_cell.length_a   1.000
_cell.length_b   1.000
_cell.length_c   1.000
_cell.angle_alpha   90.00
_cell.angle_beta   90.00
_cell.angle_gamma   90.00
#
_symmetry.space_group_name_H-M   'P 1'
#
loop_
_entity.id
_entity.type
_entity.pdbx_description
1 polymer ?
#
loop_
_entity_poly.entity_id
_entity_poly.type
_entity_poly.pdbx_seq_one_letter_code
_entity_poly.pdbx_strand_id
1 'polypeptide(L)'
;MASIGRGMEVYGRYSKILKPDGTEAELDRYLTLSRVAVRDAMALKLDEISLETFDKRTRFAVFWQRLNGLTTVPKGEARFLAQADSLNFDEVRTRLLTEGNRGFKLRLDPPESVSADSSTFEVARAMAGAWDEGGTEAVAGVIAAEFAANDPHLWAVVGDMVSQLPANDRVAKALTAIQRNAQAISSLAQRVSETSMPDATQLTFAHLLEESS
;
A
#
# COMPACT_ATOMS: atom_id res chain seq x y z
N MET A 1 11.65 5.01 -16.57
CA MET A 1 11.83 4.99 -18.05
C MET A 1 12.49 3.69 -18.59
N ALA A 2 12.46 2.56 -17.87
CA ALA A 2 13.18 1.33 -18.26
C ALA A 2 12.31 0.24 -18.94
N SER A 3 11.01 0.17 -18.62
CA SER A 3 10.08 -0.83 -19.20
C SER A 3 9.54 -0.44 -20.58
N ILE A 4 9.34 0.86 -20.81
CA ILE A 4 8.93 1.43 -22.11
C ILE A 4 9.98 1.10 -23.19
N GLY A 5 11.27 1.14 -22.85
CA GLY A 5 12.36 0.84 -23.77
C GLY A 5 12.31 -0.59 -24.33
N ARG A 6 12.05 -1.60 -23.48
CA ARG A 6 11.95 -3.00 -23.93
C ARG A 6 10.67 -3.29 -24.72
N GLY A 7 9.53 -2.70 -24.33
CA GLY A 7 8.29 -2.81 -25.10
C GLY A 7 8.41 -2.17 -26.50
N MET A 8 9.04 -1.00 -26.58
CA MET A 8 9.35 -0.33 -27.85
C MET A 8 10.41 -1.06 -28.68
N GLU A 9 11.39 -1.72 -28.06
CA GLU A 9 12.39 -2.51 -28.77
C GLU A 9 11.74 -3.68 -29.53
N VAL A 10 10.77 -4.36 -28.91
CA VAL A 10 10.03 -5.45 -29.56
C VAL A 10 9.10 -4.88 -30.65
N TYR A 11 8.38 -3.79 -30.37
CA TYR A 11 7.51 -3.16 -31.36
C TYR A 11 8.30 -2.69 -32.60
N GLY A 12 9.47 -2.07 -32.40
CA GLY A 12 10.32 -1.56 -33.46
C GLY A 12 10.95 -2.65 -34.36
N ARG A 13 10.90 -3.93 -33.98
CA ARG A 13 11.33 -5.06 -34.82
C ARG A 13 10.32 -5.41 -35.92
N TYR A 14 9.07 -4.95 -35.80
CA TYR A 14 8.00 -5.27 -36.74
C TYR A 14 7.55 -4.02 -37.48
N SER A 15 7.35 -4.15 -38.80
CA SER A 15 6.88 -3.03 -39.64
C SER A 15 5.40 -2.71 -39.42
N LYS A 16 4.60 -3.73 -39.08
CA LYS A 16 3.17 -3.64 -38.74
C LYS A 16 2.80 -4.75 -37.76
N ILE A 17 1.85 -4.46 -36.87
CA ILE A 17 1.26 -5.49 -36.00
C ILE A 17 -0.24 -5.52 -36.25
N LEU A 18 -0.78 -6.72 -36.49
CA LEU A 18 -2.17 -6.93 -36.83
C LEU A 18 -2.94 -7.48 -35.63
N LYS A 19 -4.17 -7.01 -35.47
CA LYS A 19 -5.16 -7.58 -34.55
C LYS A 19 -5.72 -8.90 -35.13
N PRO A 20 -6.42 -9.71 -34.33
CA PRO A 20 -7.09 -10.94 -34.80
C PRO A 20 -8.10 -10.71 -35.93
N ASP A 21 -8.62 -9.49 -36.07
CA ASP A 21 -9.54 -9.06 -37.14
C ASP A 21 -8.81 -8.62 -38.44
N GLY A 22 -7.47 -8.68 -38.46
CA GLY A 22 -6.64 -8.27 -39.59
C GLY A 22 -6.36 -6.77 -39.69
N THR A 23 -6.89 -5.95 -38.78
CA THR A 23 -6.63 -4.50 -38.75
C THR A 23 -5.30 -4.19 -38.06
N GLU A 24 -4.65 -3.08 -38.45
CA GLU A 24 -3.42 -2.63 -37.80
C GLU A 24 -3.70 -2.17 -36.37
N ALA A 25 -2.91 -2.67 -35.42
CA ALA A 25 -3.03 -2.31 -34.02
C ALA A 25 -2.22 -1.05 -33.71
N GLU A 26 -2.86 -0.07 -33.08
CA GLU A 26 -2.22 1.17 -32.69
C GLU A 26 -1.13 0.93 -31.63
N LEU A 27 -0.02 1.67 -31.76
CA LEU A 27 1.11 1.64 -30.84
C LEU A 27 0.68 1.85 -29.37
N ASP A 28 -0.28 2.74 -29.14
CA ASP A 28 -0.76 3.07 -27.79
C ASP A 28 -1.39 1.85 -27.08
N ARG A 29 -2.05 0.96 -27.83
CA ARG A 29 -2.59 -0.30 -27.32
C ARG A 29 -1.49 -1.25 -26.84
N TYR A 30 -0.38 -1.35 -27.57
CA TYR A 30 0.74 -2.20 -27.16
C TYR A 30 1.50 -1.64 -25.97
N LEU A 31 1.71 -0.32 -25.92
CA LEU A 31 2.28 0.32 -24.74
C LEU A 31 1.43 0.06 -23.51
N THR A 32 0.10 0.10 -23.65
CA THR A 32 -0.84 -0.27 -22.60
C THR A 32 -0.67 -1.73 -22.18
N LEU A 33 -0.67 -2.68 -23.13
CA LEU A 33 -0.51 -4.12 -22.83
C LEU A 33 0.84 -4.47 -22.21
N SER A 34 1.94 -3.90 -22.71
CA SER A 34 3.27 -4.11 -22.14
C SER A 34 3.36 -3.58 -20.71
N ARG A 35 2.71 -2.45 -20.41
CA ARG A 35 2.65 -1.90 -19.05
C ARG A 35 1.83 -2.79 -18.11
N VAL A 36 0.70 -3.33 -18.58
CA VAL A 36 -0.10 -4.32 -17.84
C VAL A 36 0.73 -5.58 -17.57
N ALA A 37 1.41 -6.12 -18.58
CA ALA A 37 2.24 -7.31 -18.42
C ALA A 37 3.43 -7.09 -17.45
N VAL A 38 4.08 -5.93 -17.49
CA VAL A 38 5.15 -5.58 -16.53
C VAL A 38 4.58 -5.46 -15.12
N ARG A 39 3.38 -4.89 -14.98
CA ARG A 39 2.69 -4.82 -13.69
C ARG A 39 2.37 -6.22 -13.16
N ASP A 40 1.77 -7.09 -13.97
CA ASP A 40 1.44 -8.47 -13.57
C ASP A 40 2.70 -9.25 -13.17
N ALA A 41 3.81 -9.08 -13.91
CA ALA A 41 5.09 -9.71 -13.58
C ALA A 41 5.73 -9.14 -12.30
N MET A 42 5.58 -7.84 -12.02
CA MET A 42 6.07 -7.21 -10.78
C MET A 42 5.14 -7.47 -9.58
N ALA A 43 3.90 -7.87 -9.83
CA ALA A 43 2.84 -8.05 -8.83
C ALA A 43 2.78 -9.46 -8.23
N LEU A 44 3.78 -10.30 -8.46
CA LEU A 44 3.64 -11.72 -8.12
C LEU A 44 3.49 -11.96 -6.62
N LYS A 45 4.31 -11.34 -5.75
CA LYS A 45 4.26 -11.54 -4.29
C LYS A 45 4.82 -10.35 -3.48
N LEU A 46 4.31 -10.20 -2.26
CA LEU A 46 4.85 -9.38 -1.18
C LEU A 46 5.12 -10.29 0.01
N ASP A 47 6.38 -10.54 0.35
CA ASP A 47 6.76 -11.49 1.42
C ASP A 47 6.02 -12.84 1.31
N GLU A 48 6.04 -13.44 0.11
CA GLU A 48 5.32 -14.68 -0.25
C GLU A 48 3.79 -14.58 -0.32
N ILE A 49 3.18 -13.51 0.17
CA ILE A 49 1.74 -13.24 0.10
C ILE A 49 1.37 -12.76 -1.30
N SER A 50 0.27 -13.29 -1.86
CA SER A 50 -0.26 -12.85 -3.14
C SER A 50 -0.69 -11.38 -3.06
N LEU A 51 -0.19 -10.56 -4.00
CA LEU A 51 -0.49 -9.13 -4.02
C LEU A 51 -2.00 -8.84 -4.19
N GLU A 52 -2.75 -9.77 -4.79
CA GLU A 52 -4.20 -9.64 -4.99
C GLU A 52 -5.00 -9.62 -3.69
N THR A 53 -4.43 -10.13 -2.60
CA THR A 53 -5.06 -10.11 -1.27
C THR A 53 -4.97 -8.75 -0.58
N PHE A 54 -4.18 -7.81 -1.13
CA PHE A 54 -4.07 -6.45 -0.63
C PHE A 54 -5.09 -5.53 -1.27
N ASP A 55 -5.47 -4.48 -0.53
CA ASP A 55 -6.33 -3.43 -1.04
C ASP A 55 -5.71 -2.75 -2.29
N LYS A 56 -6.57 -2.23 -3.17
CA LYS A 56 -6.11 -1.65 -4.46
C LYS A 56 -5.14 -0.49 -4.27
N ARG A 57 -5.29 0.32 -3.22
CA ARG A 57 -4.43 1.47 -2.92
C ARG A 57 -3.04 1.01 -2.47
N THR A 58 -2.94 -0.03 -1.64
CA THR A 58 -1.67 -0.67 -1.27
C THR A 58 -0.97 -1.27 -2.49
N ARG A 59 -1.69 -2.00 -3.34
CA ARG A 59 -1.12 -2.54 -4.59
C ARG A 59 -0.52 -1.45 -5.48
N PHE A 60 -1.25 -0.36 -5.66
CA PHE A 60 -0.78 0.79 -6.42
C PHE A 60 0.47 1.40 -5.80
N ALA A 61 0.49 1.60 -4.47
CA ALA A 61 1.64 2.19 -3.77
C ALA A 61 2.90 1.32 -3.85
N VAL A 62 2.77 0.01 -3.62
CA VAL A 62 3.87 -0.97 -3.76
C VAL A 62 4.39 -1.00 -5.20
N PHE A 63 3.49 -1.05 -6.18
CA PHE A 63 3.88 -0.99 -7.59
C PHE A 63 4.62 0.31 -7.93
N TRP A 64 4.07 1.45 -7.49
CA TRP A 64 4.70 2.75 -7.70
C TRP A 64 6.10 2.80 -7.10
N GLN A 65 6.24 2.34 -5.86
CA GLN A 65 7.51 2.34 -5.14
C GLN A 65 8.55 1.46 -5.85
N ARG A 66 8.20 0.23 -6.25
CA ARG A 66 9.12 -0.67 -6.95
C ARG A 66 9.51 -0.16 -8.35
N LEU A 67 8.58 0.47 -9.07
CA LEU A 67 8.83 0.93 -10.44
C LEU A 67 9.57 2.27 -10.49
N ASN A 68 9.19 3.21 -9.62
CA ASN A 68 9.61 4.61 -9.69
C ASN A 68 10.41 5.06 -8.46
N GLY A 69 10.43 4.30 -7.38
CA GLY A 69 10.99 4.71 -6.10
C GLY A 69 10.40 6.05 -5.64
N LEU A 70 11.28 6.98 -5.27
CA LEU A 70 10.93 8.34 -4.84
C LEU A 70 11.03 9.38 -5.96
N THR A 71 11.13 8.94 -7.22
CA THR A 71 11.25 9.83 -8.37
C THR A 71 9.90 10.46 -8.75
N THR A 72 9.96 11.59 -9.47
CA THR A 72 8.76 12.26 -9.98
C THR A 72 8.28 11.56 -11.25
N VAL A 73 7.01 11.16 -11.25
CA VAL A 73 6.30 10.60 -12.42
C VAL A 73 5.43 11.68 -13.07
N PRO A 74 5.45 11.85 -14.40
CA PRO A 74 4.62 12.83 -15.10
C PRO A 74 3.13 12.69 -14.81
N LYS A 75 2.38 13.80 -14.83
CA LYS A 75 0.94 13.83 -14.47
C LYS A 75 0.08 12.86 -15.30
N GLY A 76 0.31 12.81 -16.61
CA GLY A 76 -0.42 11.90 -17.50
C GLY A 76 -0.16 10.43 -17.19
N GLU A 77 1.09 10.08 -16.89
CA GLU A 77 1.46 8.72 -16.53
C GLU A 77 0.90 8.32 -15.17
N ALA A 78 0.94 9.21 -14.17
CA ALA A 78 0.34 8.96 -12.87
C ALA A 78 -1.17 8.68 -12.97
N ARG A 79 -1.90 9.46 -13.77
CA ARG A 79 -3.34 9.27 -14.00
C ARG A 79 -3.62 7.95 -14.70
N PHE A 80 -2.84 7.62 -15.72
CA PHE A 80 -2.95 6.36 -16.44
C PHE A 80 -2.75 5.15 -15.52
N LEU A 81 -1.71 5.19 -14.66
CA LEU A 81 -1.45 4.10 -13.71
C LEU A 81 -2.62 3.86 -12.76
N ALA A 82 -3.21 4.94 -12.20
CA ALA A 82 -4.37 4.80 -11.33
C ALA A 82 -5.60 4.23 -12.07
N GLN A 83 -5.83 4.66 -13.32
CA GLN A 83 -6.93 4.14 -14.13
C GLN A 83 -6.75 2.66 -14.49
N ALA A 84 -5.52 2.21 -14.73
CA ALA A 84 -5.23 0.79 -14.97
C ALA A 84 -5.56 -0.09 -13.75
N ASP A 85 -5.54 0.46 -12.54
CA ASP A 85 -5.95 -0.20 -11.29
C ASP A 85 -7.45 -0.02 -10.98
N SER A 86 -8.20 0.62 -11.87
CA SER A 86 -9.59 1.04 -11.62
C SER A 86 -9.73 1.84 -10.31
N LEU A 87 -8.73 2.68 -10.01
CA LEU A 87 -8.73 3.59 -8.86
C LEU A 87 -9.23 4.97 -9.25
N ASN A 88 -9.91 5.64 -8.32
CA ASN A 88 -10.22 7.06 -8.46
C ASN A 88 -8.91 7.86 -8.31
N PHE A 89 -8.51 8.56 -9.38
CA PHE A 89 -7.27 9.30 -9.38
C PHE A 89 -7.24 10.45 -8.37
N ASP A 90 -8.37 11.12 -8.12
CA ASP A 90 -8.41 12.23 -7.15
C ASP A 90 -8.18 11.74 -5.73
N GLU A 91 -8.65 10.54 -5.42
CA GLU A 91 -8.40 9.90 -4.14
C GLU A 91 -6.93 9.47 -3.99
N VAL A 92 -6.38 8.79 -5.01
CA VAL A 92 -4.97 8.40 -5.05
C VAL A 92 -4.05 9.61 -4.94
N ARG A 93 -4.37 10.69 -5.67
CA ARG A 93 -3.65 11.97 -5.62
C ARG A 93 -3.65 12.55 -4.21
N THR A 94 -4.77 12.49 -3.51
CA THR A 94 -4.93 13.09 -2.19
C THR A 94 -4.26 12.27 -1.10
N ARG A 95 -4.32 10.93 -1.19
CA ARG A 95 -3.91 10.02 -0.10
C ARG A 95 -2.50 9.47 -0.27
N LEU A 96 -2.09 9.13 -1.50
CA LEU A 96 -0.86 8.38 -1.77
C LEU A 96 0.21 9.21 -2.49
N LEU A 97 -0.13 10.34 -3.11
CA LEU A 97 0.80 11.10 -3.94
C LEU A 97 1.03 12.51 -3.40
N THR A 98 2.22 13.05 -3.64
CA THR A 98 2.55 14.46 -3.44
C THR A 98 2.73 15.11 -4.80
N GLU A 99 1.94 16.16 -5.07
CA GLU A 99 1.99 16.89 -6.33
C GLU A 99 3.12 17.92 -6.31
N GLY A 100 3.87 17.97 -7.41
CA GLY A 100 4.80 19.06 -7.71
C GLY A 100 4.67 19.54 -9.14
N ASN A 101 5.43 20.58 -9.50
CA ASN A 101 5.35 21.20 -10.83
C ASN A 101 5.59 20.22 -11.99
N ARG A 102 6.44 19.20 -11.78
CA ARG A 102 6.84 18.23 -12.82
C ARG A 102 6.00 16.94 -12.83
N GLY A 103 5.08 16.76 -11.88
CA GLY A 103 4.32 15.52 -11.75
C GLY A 103 4.06 15.13 -10.29
N PHE A 104 3.91 13.84 -10.06
CA PHE A 104 3.61 13.26 -8.75
C PHE A 104 4.79 12.46 -8.22
N LYS A 105 4.94 12.44 -6.90
CA LYS A 105 5.83 11.52 -6.17
C LYS A 105 5.00 10.70 -5.20
N LEU A 106 5.50 9.55 -4.80
CA LEU A 106 4.91 8.80 -3.70
C LEU A 106 5.02 9.61 -2.41
N ARG A 107 3.91 9.73 -1.67
CA ARG A 107 3.89 10.39 -0.36
C ARG A 107 4.38 9.41 0.69
N LEU A 108 5.40 9.82 1.45
CA LEU A 108 5.91 9.07 2.59
C LEU A 108 5.50 9.66 3.94
N ASP A 109 5.05 10.91 3.94
CA ASP A 109 4.56 11.57 5.15
C ASP A 109 3.38 10.79 5.76
N PRO A 110 3.30 10.71 7.10
CA PRO A 110 2.20 10.04 7.78
C PRO A 110 0.87 10.72 7.42
N PRO A 111 -0.23 9.95 7.25
CA PRO A 111 -1.56 10.53 7.12
C PRO A 111 -1.99 11.20 8.44
N GLU A 112 -2.88 12.20 8.36
CA GLU A 112 -3.40 12.90 9.54
C GLU A 112 -4.20 11.99 10.48
N SER A 113 -4.90 11.01 9.91
CA SER A 113 -5.68 10.02 10.65
C SER A 113 -5.71 8.70 9.91
N VAL A 114 -5.75 7.60 10.66
CA VAL A 114 -6.02 6.25 10.15
C VAL A 114 -7.46 5.88 10.51
N SER A 115 -8.11 5.16 9.62
CA SER A 115 -9.50 4.68 9.73
C SER A 115 -9.65 3.36 8.97
N ALA A 116 -10.79 2.68 9.10
CA ALA A 116 -11.10 1.45 8.36
C ALA A 116 -10.97 1.53 6.82
N ASP A 117 -11.14 2.72 6.23
CA ASP A 117 -10.87 2.94 4.79
C ASP A 117 -9.40 3.28 4.48
N SER A 118 -8.49 3.20 5.44
CA SER A 118 -7.05 3.41 5.18
C SER A 118 -6.46 2.17 4.55
N SER A 119 -5.66 2.36 3.51
CA SER A 119 -4.88 1.27 2.93
C SER A 119 -3.81 0.77 3.90
N THR A 120 -3.40 -0.49 3.79
CA THR A 120 -2.28 -1.03 4.57
C THR A 120 -1.01 -0.18 4.41
N PHE A 121 -0.78 0.39 3.22
CA PHE A 121 0.32 1.33 2.98
C PHE A 121 0.18 2.66 3.74
N GLU A 122 -1.03 3.20 3.88
CA GLU A 122 -1.28 4.38 4.73
C GLU A 122 -1.01 4.09 6.19
N VAL A 123 -1.38 2.91 6.67
CA VAL A 123 -1.15 2.49 8.06
C VAL A 123 0.34 2.33 8.33
N ALA A 124 1.09 1.71 7.42
CA ALA A 124 2.54 1.63 7.53
C ALA A 124 3.21 3.03 7.61
N ARG A 125 2.72 4.02 6.85
CA ARG A 125 3.18 5.41 6.99
C ARG A 125 2.79 6.04 8.31
N ALA A 126 1.58 5.79 8.80
CA ALA A 126 1.14 6.27 10.10
C ALA A 126 1.99 5.68 11.24
N MET A 127 2.35 4.40 11.15
CA MET A 127 3.29 3.76 12.10
C MET A 127 4.63 4.48 12.11
N ALA A 128 5.19 4.82 10.94
CA ALA A 128 6.44 5.56 10.87
C ALA A 128 6.34 6.95 11.54
N GLY A 129 5.23 7.67 11.34
CA GLY A 129 4.97 8.94 12.02
C GLY A 129 4.83 8.79 13.54
N ALA A 130 4.02 7.82 13.99
CA ALA A 130 3.78 7.54 15.40
C ALA A 130 5.07 7.14 16.14
N TRP A 131 5.98 6.44 15.48
CA TRP A 131 7.29 6.11 16.04
C TRP A 131 8.09 7.35 16.43
N ASP A 132 8.05 8.39 15.60
CA ASP A 132 8.77 9.63 15.86
C ASP A 132 8.13 10.47 16.99
N GLU A 133 6.83 10.29 17.24
CA GLU A 133 6.09 11.02 18.28
C GLU A 133 6.17 10.34 19.66
N GLY A 134 6.08 9.02 19.70
CA GLY A 134 5.94 8.28 20.97
C GLY A 134 6.47 6.85 20.95
N GLY A 135 7.26 6.48 19.94
CA GLY A 135 7.92 5.17 19.87
C GLY A 135 6.94 3.99 19.89
N THR A 136 7.24 2.98 20.70
CA THR A 136 6.53 1.69 20.72
C THR A 136 5.04 1.82 21.08
N GLU A 137 4.69 2.67 22.05
CA GLU A 137 3.29 2.83 22.52
C GLU A 137 2.41 3.50 21.47
N ALA A 138 2.92 4.56 20.83
CA ALA A 138 2.20 5.28 19.78
C ALA A 138 1.95 4.37 18.56
N VAL A 139 2.94 3.57 18.16
CA VAL A 139 2.78 2.61 17.06
C VAL A 139 1.78 1.50 17.41
N ALA A 140 1.81 1.02 18.66
CA ALA A 140 0.83 0.04 19.13
C ALA A 140 -0.60 0.58 19.06
N GLY A 141 -0.81 1.86 19.39
CA GLY A 141 -2.11 2.53 19.24
C GLY A 141 -2.61 2.57 17.79
N VAL A 142 -1.73 2.86 16.83
CA VAL A 142 -2.07 2.85 15.40
C VAL A 142 -2.48 1.46 14.92
N ILE A 143 -1.77 0.40 15.34
CA ILE A 143 -2.08 -0.98 14.96
C ILE A 143 -3.41 -1.42 15.59
N ALA A 144 -3.60 -1.15 16.88
CA ALA A 144 -4.76 -1.58 17.65
C ALA A 144 -6.09 -1.03 17.12
N ALA A 145 -6.05 0.09 16.37
CA ALA A 145 -7.23 0.72 15.80
C ALA A 145 -7.83 -0.06 14.62
N GLU A 146 -7.00 -0.70 13.79
CA GLU A 146 -7.46 -1.21 12.48
C GLU A 146 -6.95 -2.62 12.12
N PHE A 147 -5.93 -3.13 12.80
CA PHE A 147 -5.27 -4.39 12.43
C PHE A 147 -5.19 -5.35 13.61
N ALA A 148 -5.26 -6.65 13.31
CA ALA A 148 -4.79 -7.65 14.26
C ALA A 148 -3.30 -7.37 14.55
N ALA A 149 -2.90 -7.44 15.82
CA ALA A 149 -1.55 -7.07 16.27
C ALA A 149 -0.41 -7.78 15.51
N ASN A 150 -0.69 -8.90 14.86
CA ASN A 150 0.25 -9.69 14.07
C ASN A 150 -0.24 -9.91 12.62
N ASP A 151 -0.91 -8.91 12.04
CA ASP A 151 -1.39 -9.01 10.65
C ASP A 151 -0.20 -9.20 9.68
N PRO A 152 -0.14 -10.34 8.96
CA PRO A 152 0.97 -10.63 8.06
C PRO A 152 1.02 -9.68 6.85
N HIS A 153 -0.12 -9.15 6.40
CA HIS A 153 -0.18 -8.18 5.29
C HIS A 153 0.48 -6.86 5.69
N LEU A 154 0.21 -6.38 6.91
CA LEU A 154 0.84 -5.16 7.40
C LEU A 154 2.36 -5.30 7.47
N TRP A 155 2.85 -6.39 8.04
CA TRP A 155 4.28 -6.63 8.16
C TRP A 155 4.97 -6.85 6.81
N ALA A 156 4.30 -7.48 5.84
CA ALA A 156 4.80 -7.62 4.47
C ALA A 156 4.98 -6.25 3.79
N VAL A 157 4.03 -5.31 3.98
CA VAL A 157 4.15 -3.93 3.46
C VAL A 157 5.28 -3.17 4.14
N VAL A 158 5.40 -3.27 5.46
CA VAL A 158 6.51 -2.66 6.21
C VAL A 158 7.86 -3.17 5.70
N GLY A 159 7.98 -4.49 5.49
CA GLY A 159 9.18 -5.11 4.94
C GLY A 159 9.54 -4.61 3.55
N ASP A 160 8.57 -4.53 2.64
CA ASP A 160 8.80 -4.02 1.29
C ASP A 160 9.21 -2.55 1.31
N MET A 161 8.53 -1.71 2.10
CA MET A 161 8.89 -0.31 2.24
C MET A 161 10.34 -0.13 2.72
N VAL A 162 10.77 -0.87 3.74
CA VAL A 162 12.16 -0.84 4.23
C VAL A 162 13.15 -1.29 3.15
N SER A 163 12.81 -2.31 2.36
CA SER A 163 13.68 -2.82 1.30
C SER A 163 13.87 -1.85 0.12
N GLN A 164 12.85 -1.03 -0.16
CA GLN A 164 12.84 -0.12 -1.31
C GLN A 164 13.36 1.28 -0.98
N LEU A 165 13.27 1.72 0.28
CA LEU A 165 13.68 3.06 0.68
C LEU A 165 15.20 3.16 0.90
N PRO A 166 15.83 4.32 0.60
CA PRO A 166 17.23 4.53 0.93
C PRO A 166 17.49 4.42 2.45
N ALA A 167 18.59 3.81 2.86
CA ALA A 167 18.91 3.61 4.29
C ALA A 167 19.00 4.90 5.12
N ASN A 168 19.25 6.05 4.48
CA ASN A 168 19.29 7.35 5.16
C ASN A 168 17.91 8.00 5.34
N ASP A 169 16.88 7.46 4.69
CA ASP A 169 15.52 7.96 4.75
C ASP A 169 14.94 7.83 6.17
N ARG A 170 14.19 8.85 6.60
CA ARG A 170 13.61 8.91 7.95
C ARG A 170 12.56 7.81 8.15
N VAL A 171 11.70 7.58 7.16
CA VAL A 171 10.66 6.54 7.22
C VAL A 171 11.30 5.16 7.23
N ALA A 172 12.34 4.93 6.40
CA ALA A 172 13.08 3.67 6.43
C ALA A 172 13.68 3.36 7.81
N LYS A 173 14.27 4.37 8.48
CA LYS A 173 14.83 4.23 9.83
C LYS A 173 13.76 3.93 10.87
N ALA A 174 12.64 4.65 10.84
CA ALA A 174 11.52 4.44 11.75
C ALA A 174 10.95 3.03 11.58
N LEU A 175 10.64 2.61 10.35
CA LEU A 175 10.13 1.27 10.05
C LEU A 175 11.12 0.16 10.41
N THR A 176 12.42 0.37 10.21
CA THR A 176 13.46 -0.57 10.65
C THR A 176 13.47 -0.72 12.18
N ALA A 177 13.31 0.39 12.92
CA ALA A 177 13.23 0.34 14.38
C ALA A 177 11.93 -0.35 14.85
N ILE A 178 10.82 -0.10 14.16
CA ILE A 178 9.53 -0.78 14.39
C ILE A 178 9.68 -2.30 14.19
N GLN A 179 10.30 -2.76 13.09
CA GLN A 179 10.55 -4.18 12.84
C GLN A 179 11.37 -4.84 13.95
N ARG A 180 12.40 -4.16 14.46
CA ARG A 180 13.21 -4.66 15.58
C ARG A 180 12.41 -4.80 16.87
N ASN A 181 11.37 -4.00 17.05
CA ASN A 181 10.50 -4.01 18.22
C ASN A 181 9.14 -4.67 17.97
N ALA A 182 8.98 -5.41 16.87
CA ALA A 182 7.70 -5.95 16.42
C ALA A 182 6.96 -6.73 17.51
N GLN A 183 7.64 -7.64 18.21
CA GLN A 183 7.02 -8.43 19.28
C GLN A 183 6.47 -7.59 20.44
N ALA A 184 7.21 -6.55 20.85
CA ALA A 184 6.79 -5.66 21.91
C ALA A 184 5.59 -4.81 21.48
N ILE A 185 5.64 -4.28 20.24
CA ILE A 185 4.56 -3.49 19.65
C ILE A 185 3.29 -4.34 19.51
N SER A 186 3.38 -5.56 18.98
CA SER A 186 2.24 -6.47 18.85
C SER A 186 1.63 -6.82 20.21
N SER A 187 2.46 -7.09 21.22
CA SER A 187 1.98 -7.38 22.57
C SER A 187 1.25 -6.19 23.19
N LEU A 188 1.72 -4.96 22.97
CA LEU A 188 1.06 -3.74 23.42
C LEU A 188 -0.23 -3.47 22.65
N ALA A 189 -0.21 -3.62 21.31
CA ALA A 189 -1.38 -3.41 20.48
C ALA A 189 -2.53 -4.34 20.88
N GLN A 190 -2.22 -5.61 21.16
CA GLN A 190 -3.21 -6.56 21.64
C GLN A 190 -3.85 -6.12 22.97
N ARG A 191 -3.05 -5.65 23.93
CA ARG A 191 -3.58 -5.12 25.22
C ARG A 191 -4.46 -3.88 25.02
N VAL A 192 -4.07 -2.99 24.10
CA VAL A 192 -4.84 -1.77 23.79
C VAL A 192 -6.19 -2.14 23.16
N SER A 193 -6.21 -3.09 22.22
CA SER A 193 -7.46 -3.59 21.63
C SER A 193 -8.36 -4.27 22.67
N GLU A 194 -7.80 -5.09 23.57
CA GLU A 194 -8.54 -5.75 24.66
C GLU A 194 -9.13 -4.73 25.65
N THR A 195 -8.41 -3.65 25.95
CA THR A 195 -8.89 -2.57 26.84
C THR A 195 -9.95 -1.69 26.16
N SER A 196 -9.88 -1.55 24.84
CA SER A 196 -10.79 -0.71 24.05
C SER A 196 -12.10 -1.41 23.70
N MET A 197 -12.25 -2.72 23.96
CA MET A 197 -13.54 -3.43 23.94
C MET A 197 -14.24 -3.22 25.30
N PRO A 198 -15.22 -2.31 25.43
CA PRO A 198 -15.98 -2.19 26.66
C PRO A 198 -17.08 -3.26 26.67
N ASP A 199 -17.03 -4.15 27.67
CA ASP A 199 -18.19 -4.65 28.42
C ASP A 199 -19.46 -5.14 27.67
N ALA A 200 -19.37 -5.57 26.41
CA ALA A 200 -20.50 -6.13 25.67
C ALA A 200 -20.79 -7.61 26.01
N THR A 201 -19.91 -8.27 26.77
CA THR A 201 -20.02 -9.71 27.09
C THR A 201 -20.55 -9.97 28.51
N GLN A 202 -20.89 -8.94 29.30
CA GLN A 202 -21.50 -9.12 30.63
C GLN A 202 -23.03 -9.16 30.63
N LEU A 203 -23.70 -8.93 29.49
CA LEU A 203 -25.15 -9.06 29.37
C LEU A 203 -25.54 -10.46 28.89
N THR A 204 -25.51 -11.50 29.75
CA THR A 204 -26.40 -12.69 29.65
C THR A 204 -26.14 -13.75 30.73
N PHE A 205 -26.21 -13.39 32.00
CA PHE A 205 -26.64 -14.37 33.02
C PHE A 205 -27.63 -13.79 34.01
N ALA A 206 -27.50 -12.50 34.35
CA ALA A 206 -28.48 -11.82 35.20
C ALA A 206 -29.86 -11.66 34.53
N HIS A 207 -29.92 -11.43 33.20
CA HIS A 207 -31.19 -11.21 32.51
C HIS A 207 -32.02 -12.50 32.28
N LEU A 208 -31.39 -13.68 32.39
CA LEU A 208 -32.06 -14.99 32.23
C LEU A 208 -32.76 -15.49 33.51
N LEU A 209 -32.54 -14.83 34.66
CA LEU A 209 -33.16 -15.20 35.94
C LEU A 209 -34.37 -14.34 36.32
N GLU A 210 -34.64 -13.25 35.60
CA GLU A 210 -35.79 -12.37 35.86
C GLU A 210 -37.06 -12.71 35.06
N GLU A 211 -36.99 -13.60 34.07
CA GLU A 211 -38.19 -14.05 33.31
C GLU A 211 -38.89 -15.29 33.89
N SER A 212 -38.47 -15.76 35.07
CA SER A 212 -39.04 -16.94 35.73
C SER A 212 -39.66 -16.66 37.10
N SER A 213 -40.41 -15.56 37.25
CA SER A 213 -41.30 -15.33 38.40
C SER A 213 -42.66 -14.79 38.00
#